data_AF-A0A8H2WY44-F1
#
_entry.id   AF-A0A8H2WY44-F1
#
_cell.length_a   1.000
_cell.length_b   1.000
_cell.length_c   1.000
_cell.angle_alpha   90.00
_cell.angle_beta   90.00
_cell.angle_gamma   90.00
#
_symmetry.space_group_name_H-M   'P 1'
#
loop_
_entity.id
_entity.type
_entity.pdbx_description
1 polymer ?
#
loop_
_entity_poly.entity_id
_entity_poly.type
_entity_poly.pdbx_seq_one_letter_code
_entity_poly.pdbx_strand_id
1 'polypeptide(L)'
;MFHRVSLLFVVLTMLLTTVVNAQFPTCAHSCLGQASPGSCSLTDNACLCRNAAYCNATNTCFKNSCSSADWKTAYDYSVTLCRQAGVTQGNILNPPTKRAVAVQAKRTFVPVHVRRKH
;
A
#
# COMPACT_ATOMS: atom_id res chain seq x y z
N MET A 1 35.12 37.01 19.41
CA MET A 1 33.98 36.13 19.79
C MET A 1 32.88 35.99 18.73
N PHE A 2 32.85 36.78 17.64
CA PHE A 2 31.75 36.72 16.64
C PHE A 2 31.94 35.73 15.46
N HIS A 3 33.12 35.16 15.25
CA HIS A 3 33.36 34.20 14.14
C HIS A 3 32.88 32.77 14.45
N ARG A 4 32.74 32.39 15.73
CA ARG A 4 32.22 31.06 16.12
C ARG A 4 30.69 30.96 16.08
N VAL A 5 30.00 32.10 16.02
CA VAL A 5 28.54 32.15 15.92
C VAL A 5 28.08 31.97 14.46
N SER A 6 28.88 32.40 13.48
CA SER A 6 28.52 32.33 12.05
C SER A 6 28.54 30.90 11.48
N LEU A 7 29.41 30.02 11.99
CA LEU A 7 29.48 28.62 11.55
C LEU A 7 28.38 27.72 12.13
N LEU A 8 27.71 28.15 13.21
CA LEU A 8 26.64 27.38 13.84
C LEU A 8 25.26 27.64 13.21
N PHE A 9 25.07 28.74 12.48
CA PHE A 9 23.80 29.07 11.83
C PHE A 9 23.61 28.44 10.44
N VAL A 10 24.68 28.07 9.73
CA VAL A 10 24.58 27.51 8.36
C VAL A 10 24.18 26.03 8.36
N VAL A 11 24.19 25.36 9.52
CA VAL A 11 23.82 23.93 9.64
C VAL A 11 22.33 23.73 9.92
N LEU A 12 21.53 24.80 10.00
CA LEU A 12 20.11 24.74 10.29
C LEU A 12 19.29 24.57 8.99
N THR A 13 18.82 23.34 8.80
CA THR A 13 17.55 22.96 8.14
C THR A 13 17.47 22.97 6.61
N MET A 14 18.00 21.92 6.00
CA MET A 14 17.28 21.22 4.92
C MET A 14 17.04 19.77 5.36
N LEU A 15 16.13 19.61 6.33
CA LEU A 15 15.49 18.32 6.57
C LEU A 15 14.51 18.09 5.42
N LEU A 16 14.99 17.57 4.29
CA LEU A 16 14.13 16.92 3.30
C LEU A 16 13.59 15.65 3.95
N THR A 17 12.57 15.82 4.81
CA THR A 17 11.71 14.71 5.17
C THR A 17 10.96 14.35 3.90
N THR A 18 11.41 13.30 3.22
CA THR A 18 10.66 12.69 2.13
C THR A 18 9.37 12.15 2.74
N VAL A 19 8.32 12.96 2.71
CA VAL A 19 6.97 12.52 2.99
C VAL A 19 6.66 11.51 1.90
N VAL A 20 6.82 10.23 2.21
CA VAL A 20 6.28 9.16 1.38
C VAL A 20 4.77 9.28 1.48
N ASN A 21 4.16 10.00 0.55
CA ASN A 21 2.72 9.98 0.37
C ASN A 21 2.38 8.52 0.05
N ALA A 22 1.87 7.80 1.06
CA ALA A 22 1.29 6.50 0.82
C ALA A 22 0.17 6.72 -0.19
N GLN A 23 0.30 6.09 -1.35
CA GLN A 23 -0.62 6.21 -2.47
C GLN A 23 -0.86 4.81 -3.02
N PHE A 24 -1.99 4.63 -3.69
CA PHE A 24 -2.26 3.37 -4.35
C PHE A 24 -1.23 3.14 -5.47
N PRO A 25 -0.64 1.93 -5.57
CA PRO A 25 0.21 1.60 -6.71
C PRO A 25 -0.61 1.65 -8.01
N THR A 26 0.05 1.85 -9.14
CA THR A 26 -0.62 2.00 -10.45
C THR A 26 -1.54 0.81 -10.77
N CYS A 27 -1.12 -0.41 -10.42
CA CYS A 27 -1.90 -1.66 -10.58
C CYS A 27 -3.20 -1.70 -9.76
N ALA A 28 -3.31 -0.91 -8.69
CA ALA A 28 -4.47 -0.91 -7.80
C ALA A 28 -5.57 0.06 -8.28
N HIS A 29 -5.25 1.06 -9.12
CA HIS A 29 -6.26 2.03 -9.59
C HIS A 29 -7.40 1.38 -10.35
N SER A 30 -7.12 0.37 -11.17
CA SER A 30 -8.14 -0.36 -11.92
C SER A 30 -9.05 -1.22 -11.03
N CYS A 31 -8.68 -1.46 -9.77
CA CYS A 31 -9.47 -2.19 -8.79
C CYS A 31 -10.40 -1.27 -7.98
N LEU A 32 -10.08 0.02 -7.89
CA LEU A 32 -10.91 1.00 -7.19
C LEU A 32 -12.19 1.23 -8.01
N GLY A 33 -13.36 0.95 -7.42
CA GLY A 33 -14.66 1.07 -8.09
C GLY A 33 -15.09 -0.11 -8.96
N GLN A 34 -14.28 -1.18 -9.09
CA GLN A 34 -14.74 -2.44 -9.71
C GLN A 34 -15.71 -3.20 -8.80
N ALA A 35 -15.45 -3.14 -7.49
CA ALA A 35 -16.30 -3.76 -6.50
C ALA A 35 -17.59 -2.94 -6.34
N SER A 36 -18.72 -3.62 -6.18
CA SER A 36 -19.99 -2.94 -5.92
C SER A 36 -19.92 -2.21 -4.57
N PRO A 37 -20.08 -0.87 -4.54
CA PRO A 37 -20.06 -0.12 -3.29
C PRO A 37 -21.35 -0.31 -2.47
N GLY A 38 -22.36 -0.98 -3.03
CA GLY A 38 -23.68 -1.14 -2.41
C GLY A 38 -24.38 0.20 -2.32
N SER A 39 -24.78 0.59 -1.10
CA SER A 39 -25.38 1.89 -0.81
C SER A 39 -24.36 3.01 -0.57
N CYS A 40 -23.06 2.71 -0.60
CA CYS A 40 -22.01 3.69 -0.36
C CYS A 40 -21.69 4.49 -1.62
N SER A 41 -21.29 5.76 -1.46
CA SER A 41 -20.63 6.50 -2.53
C SER A 41 -19.20 5.98 -2.73
N LEU A 42 -18.70 5.98 -3.97
CA LEU A 42 -17.30 5.66 -4.27
C LEU A 42 -16.30 6.64 -3.64
N THR A 43 -16.77 7.82 -3.20
CA THR A 43 -15.97 8.82 -2.50
C THR A 43 -16.12 8.75 -0.97
N ASP A 44 -17.07 7.96 -0.45
CA ASP A 44 -17.31 7.81 0.98
C ASP A 44 -16.47 6.67 1.55
N ASN A 45 -15.21 6.98 1.85
CA ASN A 45 -14.27 6.01 2.41
C ASN A 45 -14.78 5.38 3.71
N ALA A 46 -15.50 6.13 4.57
CA ALA A 46 -16.01 5.57 5.83
C ALA A 46 -17.06 4.49 5.58
N CYS A 47 -17.98 4.73 4.64
CA CYS A 47 -19.00 3.76 4.25
C CYS A 47 -18.36 2.54 3.55
N LEU A 48 -17.48 2.78 2.58
CA LEU A 48 -16.81 1.71 1.83
C LEU A 48 -16.00 0.79 2.75
N CYS A 49 -15.29 1.35 3.73
CA CYS A 49 -14.48 0.60 4.70
C CYS A 49 -15.32 -0.25 5.68
N ARG A 50 -16.61 0.07 5.84
CA ARG A 50 -17.56 -0.76 6.61
C ARG A 50 -18.18 -1.87 5.75
N ASN A 51 -18.19 -1.70 4.43
CA ASN A 51 -18.69 -2.70 3.49
C ASN A 51 -17.65 -3.80 3.25
N ALA A 52 -17.76 -4.89 4.03
CA ALA A 52 -16.86 -6.04 3.95
C ALA A 52 -16.79 -6.68 2.55
N ALA A 53 -17.90 -6.68 1.81
CA ALA A 53 -17.95 -7.23 0.45
C ALA A 53 -17.14 -6.37 -0.53
N TYR A 54 -17.32 -5.05 -0.47
CA TYR A 54 -16.54 -4.10 -1.26
C TYR A 54 -15.05 -4.23 -0.97
N CYS A 55 -14.68 -4.24 0.32
CA CYS A 55 -13.31 -4.42 0.73
C CYS A 55 -12.75 -5.74 0.15
N ASN A 56 -13.38 -6.88 0.42
CA ASN A 56 -12.89 -8.21 0.02
C ASN A 56 -12.71 -8.36 -1.49
N ALA A 57 -13.67 -7.85 -2.27
CA ALA A 57 -13.56 -7.85 -3.72
C ALA A 57 -12.38 -6.98 -4.19
N THR A 58 -12.21 -5.79 -3.62
CA THR A 58 -11.10 -4.87 -3.94
C THR A 58 -9.73 -5.52 -3.62
N ASN A 59 -9.59 -6.18 -2.46
CA ASN A 59 -8.36 -6.88 -2.09
C ASN A 59 -8.06 -8.09 -2.97
N THR A 60 -9.09 -8.80 -3.38
CA THR A 60 -8.96 -9.92 -4.33
C THR A 60 -8.47 -9.40 -5.69
N CYS A 61 -8.98 -8.25 -6.13
CA CYS A 61 -8.48 -7.58 -7.32
C CYS A 61 -7.00 -7.18 -7.16
N PHE A 62 -6.60 -6.56 -6.03
CA PHE A 62 -5.20 -6.24 -5.78
C PHE A 62 -4.30 -7.48 -5.86
N LYS A 63 -4.72 -8.59 -5.27
CA LYS A 63 -3.96 -9.85 -5.31
C LYS A 63 -3.76 -10.37 -6.74
N ASN A 64 -4.71 -10.15 -7.64
CA ASN A 64 -4.66 -10.66 -9.01
C ASN A 64 -3.96 -9.69 -9.98
N SER A 65 -4.06 -8.39 -9.72
CA SER A 65 -3.57 -7.33 -10.63
C SER A 65 -2.21 -6.76 -10.22
N CYS A 66 -1.81 -6.90 -8.96
CA CYS A 66 -0.57 -6.33 -8.43
C CYS A 66 0.47 -7.41 -8.09
N SER A 67 1.74 -7.02 -8.06
CA SER A 67 2.78 -7.82 -7.41
C SER A 67 2.48 -7.97 -5.92
N SER A 68 3.02 -8.97 -5.21
CA SER A 68 2.76 -9.07 -3.76
C SER A 68 3.24 -7.86 -2.97
N ALA A 69 4.30 -7.18 -3.44
CA ALA A 69 4.85 -6.00 -2.78
C ALA A 69 3.86 -4.84 -2.93
N ASP A 70 3.37 -4.62 -4.14
CA ASP A 70 2.36 -3.60 -4.44
C ASP A 70 1.02 -3.92 -3.79
N TRP A 71 0.63 -5.20 -3.77
CA TRP A 71 -0.57 -5.66 -3.06
C TRP A 71 -0.47 -5.35 -1.57
N LYS A 72 0.69 -5.62 -0.94
CA LYS A 72 0.92 -5.26 0.46
C LYS A 72 0.85 -3.75 0.67
N THR A 73 1.48 -2.96 -0.19
CA THR A 73 1.41 -1.48 -0.12
C THR A 73 -0.02 -0.98 -0.26
N ALA A 74 -0.79 -1.48 -1.23
CA ALA A 74 -2.19 -1.13 -1.44
C ALA A 74 -3.07 -1.52 -0.24
N TYR A 75 -2.82 -2.70 0.34
CA TYR A 75 -3.49 -3.17 1.54
C TYR A 75 -3.19 -2.26 2.75
N ASP A 76 -1.92 -2.00 3.04
CA ASP A 76 -1.51 -1.17 4.18
C ASP A 76 -2.05 0.27 4.03
N TYR A 77 -2.09 0.79 2.81
CA TYR A 77 -2.70 2.08 2.51
C TYR A 77 -4.22 2.08 2.70
N SER A 78 -4.92 1.03 2.26
CA SER A 78 -6.37 0.87 2.47
C SER A 78 -6.72 0.86 3.97
N VAL A 79 -5.95 0.11 4.78
CA VAL A 79 -6.12 0.09 6.24
C VAL A 79 -5.93 1.48 6.84
N THR A 80 -4.91 2.21 6.37
CA THR A 80 -4.62 3.56 6.84
C THR A 80 -5.76 4.54 6.49
N LEU A 81 -6.27 4.49 5.25
CA LEU A 81 -7.42 5.29 4.80
C LEU A 81 -8.66 5.04 5.67
N CYS A 82 -8.96 3.77 5.95
CA CYS A 82 -10.11 3.43 6.76
C CYS A 82 -9.97 3.87 8.21
N ARG A 83 -8.76 3.79 8.78
CA ARG A 83 -8.48 4.34 10.12
C ARG A 83 -8.64 5.85 10.16
N GLN A 84 -8.17 6.56 9.12
CA GLN A 84 -8.37 8.01 8.99
C GLN A 84 -9.86 8.36 8.87
N ALA A 85 -10.66 7.51 8.22
CA ALA A 85 -12.11 7.63 8.12
C ALA A 85 -12.87 7.23 9.40
N GLY A 86 -12.16 6.98 10.52
CA GLY A 86 -12.77 6.63 11.80
C GLY A 86 -13.23 5.17 11.92
N VAL A 87 -12.82 4.31 10.98
CA VAL A 87 -13.14 2.88 10.97
C VAL A 87 -11.93 2.11 11.54
N THR A 88 -11.85 2.05 12.87
CA THR A 88 -10.76 1.37 13.62
C THR A 88 -10.83 -0.16 13.52
N GLN A 89 -12.03 -0.69 13.39
CA GLN A 89 -12.31 -2.06 12.96
C GLN A 89 -13.08 -1.95 11.65
N GLY A 90 -12.38 -1.60 10.59
CA GLY A 90 -12.92 -1.94 9.31
C GLY A 90 -12.97 -3.46 9.27
N ASN A 91 -14.01 -4.01 8.65
CA ASN A 91 -14.07 -5.42 8.28
C ASN A 91 -13.05 -5.70 7.15
N ILE A 92 -11.91 -5.01 7.23
CA ILE A 92 -10.86 -4.88 6.27
C ILE A 92 -10.02 -6.12 6.47
N LEU A 93 -10.47 -7.11 5.71
CA LEU A 93 -9.64 -7.82 4.77
C LEU A 93 -8.71 -8.84 5.40
N ASN A 94 -8.96 -10.07 4.95
CA ASN A 94 -8.03 -11.18 4.95
C ASN A 94 -6.62 -10.63 4.62
N PRO A 95 -5.74 -10.50 5.62
CA PRO A 95 -4.46 -9.85 5.41
C PRO A 95 -3.70 -10.61 4.33
N PRO A 96 -2.80 -9.95 3.57
CA PRO A 96 -1.82 -10.69 2.78
C PRO A 96 -1.07 -11.60 3.77
N THR A 97 -1.44 -12.88 3.76
CA THR A 97 -0.87 -13.87 4.68
C THR A 97 0.64 -13.80 4.53
N LYS A 98 1.39 -13.77 5.64
CA LYS A 98 2.86 -13.57 5.65
C LYS A 98 3.59 -14.47 4.64
N ARG A 99 3.01 -15.64 4.31
CA ARG A 99 3.47 -16.56 3.26
C ARG A 99 3.46 -15.97 1.85
N ALA A 100 2.44 -15.21 1.44
CA ALA A 100 2.35 -14.65 0.10
C ALA A 100 3.42 -13.58 -0.17
N VAL A 101 3.76 -12.78 0.85
CA VAL A 101 4.78 -11.73 0.77
C VAL A 101 6.18 -12.35 0.70
N ALA A 102 6.46 -13.40 1.48
CA ALA A 102 7.74 -14.10 1.47
C ALA A 102 7.99 -14.90 0.17
N VAL A 103 6.93 -15.47 -0.44
CA VAL A 103 7.05 -16.23 -1.70
C VAL A 103 7.49 -15.35 -2.87
N GLN A 104 7.07 -14.09 -2.92
CA GLN A 104 7.45 -13.19 -4.02
C GLN A 104 8.87 -12.64 -3.89
N ALA A 105 9.31 -12.33 -2.66
CA ALA A 105 10.71 -11.95 -2.41
C ALA A 105 11.69 -13.06 -2.85
N LYS A 106 11.26 -14.32 -2.76
CA LYS A 106 12.04 -15.48 -3.21
C LYS A 106 12.03 -15.70 -4.73
N ARG A 107 11.03 -15.16 -5.45
CA ARG A 107 10.90 -15.32 -6.92
C ARG A 107 11.79 -14.35 -7.71
N THR A 108 12.10 -13.17 -7.17
CA THR A 108 13.05 -12.23 -7.79
C THR A 108 14.50 -12.76 -7.75
N PHE A 109 14.79 -13.75 -6.89
CA PHE A 109 16.10 -14.36 -6.73
C PHE A 109 16.12 -15.83 -7.19
N VAL A 110 15.40 -16.19 -8.26
CA VAL A 110 15.63 -17.47 -8.95
C VAL A 110 16.46 -17.17 -10.20
N PRO A 111 17.78 -17.42 -10.20
CA PRO A 111 18.54 -17.37 -11.44
C PRO A 111 17.96 -18.42 -12.40
N VAL A 112 17.44 -17.98 -13.54
CA VAL A 112 16.90 -18.85 -14.60
C VAL A 112 18.04 -19.75 -15.11
N HIS A 113 18.17 -20.96 -14.56
CA HIS A 113 19.05 -21.97 -15.12
C HIS A 113 18.31 -22.60 -16.31
N VAL A 114 18.67 -22.15 -17.52
CA VAL A 114 18.25 -22.76 -18.78
C VAL A 114 18.64 -24.25 -18.76
N ARG A 115 17.64 -25.14 -18.72
CA ARG A 115 17.83 -26.57 -18.94
C ARG A 115 18.24 -26.79 -20.40
N ARG A 116 19.56 -26.85 -20.67
CA ARG A 116 20.09 -27.45 -21.90
C ARG A 116 19.71 -28.94 -21.90
N LYS A 117 18.88 -29.37 -22.85
CA LYS A 117 18.73 -30.79 -23.17
C LYS A 117 19.90 -31.21 -24.08
N HIS A 118 20.55 -32.30 -23.68
CA HIS A 118 21.44 -33.12 -24.52
C HIS A 118 20.66 -33.76 -25.67
#